data_AF-A0A6G3UWI3-F1
#
_entry.id   AF-A0A6G3UWI3-F1
#
_cell.length_a   1.000
_cell.length_b   1.000
_cell.length_c   1.000
_cell.angle_alpha   90.00
_cell.angle_beta   90.00
_cell.angle_gamma   90.00
#
_symmetry.space_group_name_H-M   'P 1'
#
loop_
_entity.id
_entity.type
_entity.pdbx_description
1 polymer ?
#
loop_
_entity_poly.entity_id
_entity_poly.type
_entity_poly.pdbx_seq_one_letter_code
_entity_poly.pdbx_strand_id
1 'polypeptide(L)'
;MRGLTGSGDEVTVTGGTGGGTAGGDGGRRLAGWAASSAALAGLAVFGLFAVSCSTGGTGTRDEGPAGAEPVVRVTPSTTPASTARPAPRVDAVSLLKADPKVSGQVRMGLKPCSGDEYPVDSSYGKLTGGASPDVVVNVMTCGDSVGVGTYVYRPRADGTYENVFAVEQPAVYGTIDRGDLVVTTQVYEKKDSVVYPSGEEVITYHWASGRFGELDRVHNDFNRAVGGGDGDLPAPTEPSRN
;
A
#
# COMPACT_ATOMS: atom_id res chain seq x y z
N MET A 1 -1.69 21.47 -55.67
CA MET A 1 -0.90 21.00 -56.84
C MET A 1 0.37 20.38 -56.27
N ARG A 2 0.44 19.04 -56.16
CA ARG A 2 0.97 18.06 -57.13
C ARG A 2 2.48 18.22 -57.40
N GLY A 3 3.24 17.17 -57.11
CA GLY A 3 4.64 17.01 -57.48
C GLY A 3 5.33 15.80 -56.84
N LEU A 4 4.88 14.59 -57.19
CA LEU A 4 5.51 13.28 -56.92
C LEU A 4 6.39 12.88 -58.10
N THR A 5 7.60 12.35 -57.85
CA THR A 5 8.37 11.33 -58.62
C THR A 5 9.56 10.92 -57.74
N GLY A 6 10.02 9.67 -57.55
CA GLY A 6 9.78 8.39 -58.21
C GLY A 6 11.14 7.67 -58.45
N SER A 7 11.18 6.34 -58.27
CA SER A 7 12.26 5.34 -58.52
C SER A 7 13.38 5.19 -57.47
N GLY A 8 13.82 3.99 -57.05
CA GLY A 8 13.56 2.61 -57.50
C GLY A 8 14.87 1.81 -57.60
N ASP A 9 14.84 0.54 -57.16
CA ASP A 9 15.78 -0.60 -57.37
C ASP A 9 17.02 -0.67 -56.45
N GLU A 10 17.36 -1.73 -55.70
CA GLU A 10 17.32 -3.22 -55.76
C GLU A 10 18.75 -3.80 -55.84
N VAL A 11 19.10 -4.53 -54.77
CA VAL A 11 20.02 -5.68 -54.57
C VAL A 11 21.27 -5.84 -55.47
N THR A 12 22.43 -6.04 -54.81
CA THR A 12 23.45 -6.99 -55.30
C THR A 12 24.15 -7.68 -54.13
N VAL A 13 24.11 -9.02 -54.18
CA VAL A 13 24.87 -9.98 -53.37
C VAL A 13 26.13 -10.37 -54.13
N THR A 14 27.29 -10.36 -53.46
CA THR A 14 28.47 -11.23 -53.70
C THR A 14 29.32 -11.18 -52.41
N GLY A 15 29.87 -12.24 -51.81
CA GLY A 15 29.97 -13.66 -52.18
C GLY A 15 31.43 -14.12 -52.27
N GLY A 16 32.01 -14.63 -51.16
CA GLY A 16 33.18 -15.55 -51.09
C GLY A 16 34.58 -14.95 -51.37
N THR A 17 35.71 -15.48 -50.90
CA THR A 17 36.09 -16.88 -50.56
C THR A 17 37.41 -16.88 -49.74
N GLY A 18 37.55 -17.63 -48.65
CA GLY A 18 38.28 -18.92 -48.58
C GLY A 18 39.51 -18.83 -47.63
N GLY A 19 40.00 -19.85 -46.93
CA GLY A 19 39.65 -21.27 -46.75
C GLY A 19 40.01 -21.67 -45.29
N GLY A 20 39.59 -22.79 -44.71
CA GLY A 20 39.67 -24.18 -45.18
C GLY A 20 40.62 -24.92 -44.23
N THR A 21 40.16 -25.82 -43.36
CA THR A 21 40.28 -27.31 -43.41
C THR A 21 40.22 -27.77 -41.94
N ALA A 22 39.80 -28.95 -41.48
CA ALA A 22 39.20 -30.22 -41.92
C ALA A 22 38.63 -30.83 -40.60
N GLY A 23 37.76 -31.83 -40.48
CA GLY A 23 37.21 -32.90 -41.31
C GLY A 23 36.58 -33.94 -40.34
N GLY A 24 35.72 -34.81 -40.85
CA GLY A 24 35.14 -35.98 -40.14
C GLY A 24 33.62 -35.90 -40.00
N ASP A 25 32.84 -36.35 -41.00
CA ASP A 25 32.23 -37.71 -41.08
C ASP A 25 31.58 -38.15 -39.77
N GLY A 26 30.31 -38.51 -39.65
CA GLY A 26 29.31 -38.99 -40.59
C GLY A 26 28.43 -39.97 -39.79
N GLY A 27 27.11 -39.98 -39.95
CA GLY A 27 26.30 -40.98 -39.23
C GLY A 27 24.83 -40.65 -39.01
N ARG A 28 24.03 -40.89 -40.04
CA ARG A 28 22.56 -40.99 -40.06
C ARG A 28 22.08 -42.20 -39.22
N ARG A 29 20.97 -42.04 -38.48
CA ARG A 29 19.72 -42.85 -38.49
C ARG A 29 19.14 -43.24 -37.12
N LEU A 30 17.85 -42.90 -36.99
CA LEU A 30 16.69 -43.71 -36.55
C LEU A 30 16.57 -44.21 -35.11
N ALA A 31 15.40 -43.83 -34.55
CA ALA A 31 14.43 -44.67 -33.85
C ALA A 31 14.78 -45.26 -32.48
N GLY A 32 13.96 -44.91 -31.48
CA GLY A 32 13.87 -45.59 -30.20
C GLY A 32 12.57 -45.21 -29.49
N TRP A 33 11.60 -46.11 -29.53
CA TRP A 33 10.30 -46.08 -28.87
C TRP A 33 10.39 -46.85 -27.55
N ALA A 34 9.82 -46.31 -26.47
CA ALA A 34 9.17 -47.01 -25.34
C ALA A 34 8.94 -45.95 -24.23
N ALA A 35 7.73 -45.53 -23.85
CA ALA A 35 6.56 -46.24 -23.32
C ALA A 35 6.74 -46.83 -21.92
N SER A 36 5.72 -46.56 -21.10
CA SER A 36 5.30 -47.20 -19.83
C SER A 36 5.74 -46.49 -18.53
N SER A 37 4.86 -45.74 -17.85
CA SER A 37 3.63 -46.12 -17.10
C SER A 37 3.94 -46.62 -15.68
N ALA A 38 3.55 -45.84 -14.67
CA ALA A 38 3.17 -46.33 -13.35
C ALA A 38 2.18 -45.34 -12.71
N ALA A 39 0.89 -45.58 -12.96
CA ALA A 39 -0.18 -45.05 -12.14
C ALA A 39 -0.33 -45.95 -10.90
N LEU A 40 -0.38 -45.36 -9.71
CA LEU A 40 -0.96 -46.00 -8.54
C LEU A 40 -2.00 -45.05 -7.93
N ALA A 41 -3.25 -45.45 -8.11
CA ALA A 41 -4.41 -44.94 -7.42
C ALA A 41 -4.41 -45.39 -5.96
N GLY A 42 -4.76 -44.48 -5.05
CA GLY A 42 -5.03 -44.76 -3.64
C GLY A 42 -6.29 -44.03 -3.21
N LEU A 43 -7.44 -44.66 -3.43
CA LEU A 43 -8.75 -44.32 -2.87
C LEU A 43 -8.82 -44.83 -1.43
N ALA A 44 -9.11 -43.96 -0.46
CA ALA A 44 -9.67 -44.19 0.89
C ALA A 44 -9.32 -42.94 1.74
N VAL A 45 -10.18 -42.20 2.44
CA VAL A 45 -11.44 -42.49 3.14
C VAL A 45 -12.23 -41.18 3.23
N PHE A 46 -13.56 -41.26 3.08
CA PHE A 46 -14.51 -40.22 3.47
C PHE A 46 -14.40 -39.94 4.97
N GLY A 47 -13.70 -38.86 5.34
CA GLY A 47 -13.70 -38.29 6.69
C GLY A 47 -14.86 -37.32 6.83
N LEU A 48 -15.92 -37.80 7.47
CA LEU A 48 -17.16 -37.14 7.83
C LEU A 48 -16.97 -35.67 8.28
N PHE A 49 -17.55 -34.74 7.52
CA PHE A 49 -17.89 -33.39 7.97
C PHE A 49 -18.87 -33.49 9.15
N ALA A 50 -18.40 -33.25 10.36
CA ALA A 50 -19.23 -32.87 11.50
C ALA A 50 -18.36 -32.31 12.65
N VAL A 51 -17.77 -31.13 12.45
CA VAL A 51 -17.45 -30.26 13.59
C VAL A 51 -18.33 -29.04 13.44
N SER A 52 -19.45 -29.08 14.15
CA SER A 52 -20.34 -27.94 14.34
C SER A 52 -19.55 -26.76 14.87
N CYS A 53 -19.56 -25.63 14.16
CA CYS A 53 -19.39 -24.33 14.80
C CYS A 53 -20.49 -24.22 15.86
N SER A 54 -20.17 -24.43 17.14
CA SER A 54 -21.01 -23.89 18.18
C SER A 54 -20.83 -22.38 18.14
N THR A 55 -21.78 -21.67 17.55
CA THR A 55 -22.06 -20.29 17.94
C THR A 55 -22.54 -20.35 19.39
N GLY A 56 -21.59 -20.41 20.32
CA GLY A 56 -21.84 -20.16 21.73
C GLY A 56 -22.23 -18.70 21.84
N GLY A 57 -23.46 -18.47 22.29
CA GLY A 57 -24.07 -17.15 22.38
C GLY A 57 -23.22 -16.14 23.13
N THR A 58 -23.54 -14.87 22.92
CA THR A 58 -23.13 -13.75 23.77
C THR A 58 -23.65 -14.01 25.18
N GLY A 59 -22.95 -14.86 25.94
CA GLY A 59 -23.10 -14.95 27.36
C GLY A 59 -22.71 -13.58 27.89
N THR A 60 -23.71 -12.81 28.32
CA THR A 60 -23.49 -11.76 29.29
C THR A 60 -22.76 -12.43 30.43
N ARG A 61 -21.45 -12.22 30.48
CA ARG A 61 -20.64 -12.63 31.61
C ARG A 61 -21.19 -11.79 32.76
N ASP A 62 -22.03 -12.42 33.57
CA ASP A 62 -22.43 -11.85 34.84
C ASP A 62 -21.17 -11.92 35.71
N GLU A 63 -20.36 -10.87 35.62
CA GLU A 63 -19.21 -10.65 36.48
C GLU A 63 -19.78 -10.43 37.88
N GLY A 64 -20.10 -11.53 38.57
CA GLY A 64 -20.60 -11.52 39.94
C GLY A 64 -19.77 -10.54 40.79
N PRO A 65 -20.39 -9.94 41.82
CA PRO A 65 -19.90 -8.71 42.45
C PRO A 65 -18.40 -8.77 42.70
N ALA A 66 -17.69 -7.78 42.17
CA ALA A 66 -16.23 -7.69 42.24
C ALA A 66 -15.75 -8.04 43.64
N GLY A 67 -15.03 -9.16 43.74
CA GLY A 67 -14.43 -9.59 45.00
C GLY A 67 -13.54 -8.46 45.51
N ALA A 68 -13.79 -7.99 46.73
CA ALA A 68 -12.97 -7.02 47.43
C ALA A 68 -11.69 -7.70 47.92
N GLU A 69 -10.87 -8.22 47.01
CA GLU A 69 -9.52 -8.63 47.34
C GLU A 69 -8.67 -7.36 47.48
N PRO A 70 -7.85 -7.25 48.55
CA PRO A 70 -6.99 -6.10 48.73
C PRO A 70 -6.02 -6.03 47.55
N VAL A 71 -6.18 -4.97 46.75
CA VAL A 71 -5.29 -4.65 45.63
C VAL A 71 -3.86 -4.67 46.16
N VAL A 72 -3.06 -5.66 45.77
CA VAL A 72 -1.62 -5.64 45.98
C VAL A 72 -1.12 -4.38 45.31
N ARG A 73 -0.72 -3.40 46.12
CA ARG A 73 -0.10 -2.17 45.68
C ARG A 73 1.23 -2.55 45.03
N VAL A 74 1.21 -2.76 43.71
CA VAL A 74 2.43 -2.74 42.92
C VAL A 74 2.94 -1.31 42.99
N THR A 75 3.91 -1.08 43.86
CA THR A 75 4.64 0.18 43.89
C THR A 75 5.25 0.34 42.50
N PRO A 76 4.92 1.40 41.73
CA PRO A 76 5.56 1.61 40.46
C PRO A 76 7.05 1.74 40.72
N SER A 77 7.84 0.75 40.27
CA SER A 77 9.28 0.91 40.22
C SER A 77 9.53 2.13 39.34
N THR A 78 10.10 3.18 39.93
CA THR A 78 10.50 4.38 39.23
C THR A 78 11.63 4.02 38.29
N THR A 79 11.30 3.56 37.09
CA THR A 79 12.24 3.55 35.98
C THR A 79 12.73 4.99 35.83
N PRO A 80 14.04 5.25 35.85
CA PRO A 80 14.54 6.61 35.69
C PRO A 80 13.95 7.20 34.40
N ALA A 81 13.30 8.35 34.52
CA ALA A 81 12.79 9.07 33.37
C ALA A 81 13.95 9.29 32.39
N SER A 82 13.76 8.89 31.14
CA SER A 82 14.76 9.10 30.09
C SER A 82 15.13 10.58 30.06
N THR A 83 16.38 10.89 30.37
CA THR A 83 16.94 12.25 30.34
C THR A 83 17.31 12.68 28.92
N ALA A 84 17.02 11.85 27.91
CA ALA A 84 17.25 12.18 26.51
C ALA A 84 16.30 13.31 26.11
N ARG A 85 16.87 14.49 25.83
CA ARG A 85 16.16 15.59 25.19
C ARG A 85 15.53 15.07 23.89
N PRO A 86 14.21 15.25 23.67
CA PRO A 86 13.60 14.91 22.39
C PRO A 86 14.38 15.59 21.27
N ALA A 87 14.73 14.83 20.24
CA ALA A 87 15.37 15.40 19.06
C ALA A 87 14.49 16.56 18.54
N PRO A 88 15.08 17.70 18.14
CA PRO A 88 14.33 18.78 17.54
C PRO A 88 13.44 18.25 16.40
N ARG A 89 12.13 18.49 16.51
CA ARG A 89 11.17 18.16 15.46
C ARG A 89 11.33 19.17 14.33
N VAL A 90 11.18 18.68 13.11
CA VAL A 90 11.22 19.53 11.92
C VAL A 90 9.94 20.35 11.83
N ASP A 91 10.04 21.62 11.44
CA ASP A 91 8.88 22.43 11.09
C ASP A 91 8.36 22.00 9.70
N ALA A 92 7.41 21.05 9.71
CA ALA A 92 6.82 20.50 8.49
C ALA A 92 6.09 21.55 7.66
N VAL A 93 5.47 22.56 8.30
CA VAL A 93 4.74 23.63 7.60
C VAL A 93 5.73 24.51 6.83
N SER A 94 6.82 24.91 7.48
CA SER A 94 7.87 25.70 6.83
C SER A 94 8.55 24.92 5.70
N LEU A 95 8.78 23.61 5.87
CA LEU A 95 9.29 22.76 4.78
C LEU A 95 8.37 22.78 3.57
N LEU A 96 7.08 22.49 3.76
CA LEU A 96 6.11 22.43 2.66
C LEU A 96 5.94 23.77 1.94
N LYS A 97 5.93 24.89 2.70
CA LYS A 97 5.80 26.23 2.13
C LYS A 97 7.03 26.64 1.30
N ALA A 98 8.22 26.21 1.71
CA ALA A 98 9.48 26.51 1.01
C ALA A 98 9.76 25.56 -0.18
N ASP A 99 9.09 24.41 -0.24
CA ASP A 99 9.36 23.39 -1.24
C ASP A 99 8.67 23.70 -2.58
N PRO A 100 9.42 23.88 -3.68
CA PRO A 100 8.86 24.15 -5.00
C PRO A 100 8.11 22.95 -5.58
N LYS A 101 8.36 21.71 -5.10
CA LYS A 101 7.67 20.49 -5.55
C LYS A 101 6.25 20.37 -5.02
N VAL A 102 5.91 21.10 -3.96
CA VAL A 102 4.54 21.17 -3.42
C VAL A 102 3.72 22.07 -4.34
N SER A 103 2.54 21.62 -4.78
CA SER A 103 1.72 22.41 -5.68
C SER A 103 1.24 23.71 -5.03
N GLY A 104 0.90 24.69 -5.87
CA GLY A 104 0.26 25.92 -5.42
C GLY A 104 -1.03 25.66 -4.66
N GLN A 105 -1.83 24.66 -5.06
CA GLN A 105 -3.09 24.31 -4.41
C GLN A 105 -2.86 23.85 -2.97
N VAL A 106 -1.94 22.90 -2.75
CA VAL A 106 -1.62 22.42 -1.40
C VAL A 106 -1.03 23.55 -0.55
N ARG A 107 -0.09 24.35 -1.09
CA ARG A 107 0.49 25.48 -0.35
C ARG A 107 -0.54 26.54 0.05
N MET A 108 -1.51 26.84 -0.81
CA MET A 108 -2.60 27.77 -0.49
C MET A 108 -3.58 27.19 0.55
N GLY A 109 -3.80 25.88 0.51
CA GLY A 109 -4.61 25.15 1.50
C GLY A 109 -3.93 25.00 2.86
N LEU A 110 -2.60 25.12 2.91
CA LEU A 110 -1.79 25.00 4.11
C LEU A 110 -1.85 26.26 4.99
N LYS A 111 -3.00 26.43 5.62
CA LYS A 111 -3.32 27.45 6.63
C LYS A 111 -3.71 26.77 7.95
N PRO A 112 -3.64 27.49 9.09
CA PRO A 112 -4.14 26.94 10.34
C PRO A 112 -5.63 26.61 10.26
N CYS A 113 -6.01 25.48 10.82
CA CYS A 113 -7.40 25.02 10.97
C CYS A 113 -8.07 25.68 12.17
N SER A 114 -7.35 25.80 13.28
CA SER A 114 -7.79 26.43 14.51
C SER A 114 -6.57 26.98 15.25
N GLY A 115 -6.58 28.27 15.57
CA GLY A 115 -5.43 28.94 16.17
C GLY A 115 -4.17 28.77 15.31
N ASP A 116 -3.16 28.10 15.86
CA ASP A 116 -1.87 27.80 15.20
C ASP A 116 -1.75 26.35 14.73
N GLU A 117 -2.82 25.55 14.82
CA GLU A 117 -2.81 24.13 14.42
C GLU A 117 -3.02 23.99 12.91
N TYR A 118 -2.07 23.38 12.21
CA TYR A 118 -2.14 23.10 10.78
C TYR A 118 -2.61 21.67 10.51
N PRO A 119 -3.25 21.39 9.36
CA PRO A 119 -3.71 20.05 9.01
C PRO A 119 -2.55 19.22 8.46
N VAL A 120 -1.48 19.09 9.24
CA VAL A 120 -0.26 18.38 8.87
C VAL A 120 0.05 17.35 9.92
N ASP A 121 0.28 16.13 9.48
CA ASP A 121 0.80 15.06 10.31
C ASP A 121 2.22 14.69 9.85
N SER A 122 3.09 14.34 10.80
CA SER A 122 4.49 14.01 10.53
C SER A 122 4.94 12.76 11.27
N SER A 123 5.47 11.81 10.51
CA SER A 123 6.10 10.60 11.04
C SER A 123 7.58 10.56 10.65
N TYR A 124 8.38 9.90 11.48
CA TYR A 124 9.84 9.88 11.36
C TYR A 124 10.32 8.43 11.30
N GLY A 125 11.20 8.11 10.36
CA GLY A 125 11.72 6.75 10.20
C GLY A 125 12.87 6.66 9.21
N LYS A 126 13.50 5.50 9.10
CA LYS A 126 14.58 5.28 8.14
C LYS A 126 14.01 4.68 6.86
N LEU A 127 13.85 5.50 5.84
CA LEU A 127 13.43 5.10 4.50
C LEU A 127 14.59 5.12 3.51
N THR A 128 15.50 6.09 3.63
CA THR A 128 16.56 6.35 2.62
C THR A 128 17.95 5.86 3.04
N GLY A 129 18.04 5.15 4.16
CA GLY A 129 19.30 4.63 4.72
C GLY A 129 20.20 5.69 5.36
N GLY A 130 19.71 6.92 5.56
CA GLY A 130 20.43 8.01 6.20
C GLY A 130 20.74 7.78 7.69
N ALA A 131 21.73 8.53 8.20
CA ALA A 131 22.08 8.52 9.62
C ALA A 131 20.91 9.07 10.47
N SER A 132 20.38 10.22 10.07
CA SER A 132 19.18 10.86 10.62
C SER A 132 17.90 10.28 10.00
N PRO A 133 16.78 10.27 10.74
CA PRO A 133 15.51 9.81 10.20
C PRO A 133 15.01 10.72 9.07
N ASP A 134 14.39 10.12 8.08
CA ASP A 134 13.54 10.79 7.09
C ASP A 134 12.23 11.22 7.75
N VAL A 135 11.56 12.20 7.15
CA VAL A 135 10.26 12.71 7.61
C VAL A 135 9.22 12.45 6.53
N VAL A 136 8.17 11.70 6.87
CA VAL A 136 6.97 11.61 6.04
C VAL A 136 5.99 12.67 6.54
N VAL A 137 5.54 13.53 5.64
CA VAL A 137 4.62 14.63 5.93
C VAL A 137 3.34 14.40 5.14
N ASN A 138 2.22 14.27 5.85
CA ASN A 138 0.89 14.16 5.27
C ASN A 138 0.16 15.49 5.45
N VAL A 139 -0.36 16.06 4.37
CA VAL A 139 -1.23 17.24 4.40
C VAL A 139 -2.67 16.77 4.26
N MET A 140 -3.53 17.29 5.11
CA MET A 140 -4.94 16.93 5.19
C MET A 140 -5.82 18.17 5.02
N THR A 141 -7.12 17.95 4.88
CA THR A 141 -8.14 18.97 5.04
C THR A 141 -8.42 19.23 6.52
N CYS A 142 -8.76 20.46 6.87
CA CYS A 142 -9.00 20.86 8.26
C CYS A 142 -10.27 20.27 8.91
N GLY A 143 -11.30 19.99 8.11
CA GLY A 143 -12.62 19.62 8.65
C GLY A 143 -12.81 18.13 8.89
N ASP A 144 -12.29 17.33 7.96
CA ASP A 144 -12.53 15.89 7.84
C ASP A 144 -11.23 15.08 7.81
N SER A 145 -10.07 15.74 7.97
CA SER A 145 -8.75 15.11 8.01
C SER A 145 -8.46 14.20 6.80
N VAL A 146 -9.06 14.51 5.67
CA VAL A 146 -8.85 13.77 4.41
C VAL A 146 -7.52 14.21 3.83
N GLY A 147 -6.64 13.24 3.60
CA GLY A 147 -5.32 13.50 3.03
C GLY A 147 -5.41 14.04 1.59
N VAL A 148 -4.59 15.04 1.30
CA VAL A 148 -4.50 15.69 -0.02
C VAL A 148 -3.08 15.68 -0.58
N GLY A 149 -2.10 15.28 0.23
CA GLY A 149 -0.74 15.07 -0.23
C GLY A 149 0.13 14.35 0.80
N THR A 150 1.08 13.58 0.29
CA THR A 150 2.10 12.88 1.07
C THR A 150 3.47 13.20 0.48
N TYR A 151 4.42 13.56 1.36
CA TYR A 151 5.77 13.96 0.99
C TYR A 151 6.78 13.22 1.85
N VAL A 152 7.94 12.86 1.27
CA VAL A 152 9.07 12.33 2.03
C VAL A 152 10.25 13.28 1.93
N TYR A 153 10.73 13.71 3.09
CA TYR A 153 11.87 14.61 3.25
C TYR A 153 13.06 13.86 3.84
N ARG A 154 14.14 13.80 3.08
CA ARG A 154 15.42 13.21 3.48
C ARG A 154 16.36 14.28 4.03
N PRO A 155 17.01 14.07 5.19
CA PRO A 155 17.99 15.01 5.72
C PRO A 155 19.27 15.03 4.84
N ARG A 156 19.81 16.23 4.63
CA ARG A 156 21.09 16.49 3.99
C ARG A 156 22.19 16.77 5.02
N ALA A 157 23.45 16.72 4.58
CA ALA A 157 24.62 16.96 5.42
C ALA A 157 24.71 18.39 5.97
N ASP A 158 24.09 19.36 5.29
CA ASP A 158 24.03 20.78 5.69
C ASP A 158 22.90 21.08 6.70
N GLY A 159 22.18 20.05 7.16
CA GLY A 159 21.05 20.19 8.08
C GLY A 159 19.73 20.57 7.42
N THR A 160 19.69 20.74 6.08
CA THR A 160 18.45 20.94 5.33
C THR A 160 17.77 19.61 5.03
N TYR A 161 16.54 19.69 4.52
CA TYR A 161 15.79 18.54 4.05
C TYR A 161 15.53 18.62 2.54
N GLU A 162 15.56 17.47 1.90
CA GLU A 162 15.27 17.28 0.48
C GLU A 162 13.99 16.51 0.29
N ASN A 163 13.05 17.05 -0.48
CA ASN A 163 11.92 16.26 -0.94
C ASN A 163 12.37 15.22 -1.97
N VAL A 164 12.19 13.95 -1.63
CA VAL A 164 12.56 12.78 -2.46
C VAL A 164 11.34 11.97 -2.93
N PHE A 165 10.14 12.32 -2.48
CA PHE A 165 8.87 11.72 -2.88
C PHE A 165 7.74 12.73 -2.67
N ALA A 166 6.83 12.81 -3.63
CA ALA A 166 5.62 13.61 -3.53
C ALA A 166 4.49 12.93 -4.30
N VAL A 167 3.32 12.84 -3.67
CA VAL A 167 2.07 12.49 -4.30
C VAL A 167 0.99 13.43 -3.78
N GLU A 168 0.23 14.01 -4.70
CA GLU A 168 -0.84 14.94 -4.39
C GLU A 168 -2.11 14.50 -5.09
N GLN A 169 -2.98 13.82 -4.36
CA GLN A 169 -4.25 13.34 -4.86
C GLN A 169 -5.25 13.24 -3.69
N PRO A 170 -6.56 13.28 -3.97
CA PRO A 170 -7.57 13.15 -2.92
C PRO A 170 -7.45 11.83 -2.16
N ALA A 171 -7.69 11.89 -0.85
CA ALA A 171 -7.72 10.76 0.06
C ALA A 171 -6.43 9.91 0.08
N VAL A 172 -5.27 10.56 -0.11
CA VAL A 172 -3.95 9.93 -0.03
C VAL A 172 -3.35 10.06 1.37
N TYR A 173 -2.74 9.00 1.87
CA TYR A 173 -2.03 9.04 3.14
C TYR A 173 -0.83 8.09 3.15
N GLY A 174 0.31 8.58 3.62
CA GLY A 174 1.57 7.85 3.66
C GLY A 174 1.95 7.40 5.06
N THR A 175 2.42 6.17 5.17
CA THR A 175 2.93 5.57 6.41
C THR A 175 4.29 4.92 6.18
N ILE A 176 5.02 4.69 7.26
CA ILE A 176 6.30 3.97 7.24
C ILE A 176 6.04 2.56 7.74
N ASP A 177 6.30 1.55 6.91
CA ASP A 177 6.23 0.14 7.30
C ASP A 177 7.56 -0.56 6.99
N ARG A 178 8.24 -1.06 8.04
CA ARG A 178 9.51 -1.82 7.94
C ARG A 178 10.61 -1.19 7.06
N GLY A 179 10.63 0.13 6.92
CA GLY A 179 11.63 0.86 6.12
C GLY A 179 11.19 1.18 4.69
N ASP A 180 9.98 0.77 4.32
CA ASP A 180 9.31 1.15 3.08
C ASP A 180 8.27 2.25 3.35
N LEU A 181 7.97 3.02 2.31
CA LEU A 181 6.87 3.97 2.31
C LEU A 181 5.63 3.27 1.78
N VAL A 182 4.58 3.17 2.58
CA VAL A 182 3.29 2.63 2.16
C VAL A 182 2.31 3.79 1.98
N VAL A 183 1.85 3.97 0.75
CA VAL A 183 0.87 5.01 0.40
C VAL A 183 -0.47 4.34 0.16
N THR A 184 -1.47 4.73 0.94
CA THR A 184 -2.85 4.32 0.77
C THR A 184 -3.65 5.45 0.15
N THR A 185 -4.42 5.16 -0.89
CA THR A 185 -5.35 6.10 -1.51
C THR A 185 -6.74 5.48 -1.54
N GLN A 186 -7.75 6.20 -1.04
CA GLN A 186 -9.13 5.74 -1.20
C GLN A 186 -9.59 5.97 -2.65
N VAL A 187 -10.29 4.99 -3.22
CA VAL A 187 -10.78 5.00 -4.60
C VAL A 187 -12.29 5.23 -4.60
N TYR A 188 -12.72 6.20 -5.40
CA TYR A 188 -14.13 6.60 -5.53
C TYR A 188 -14.60 6.35 -6.97
N GLU A 189 -15.67 5.57 -7.11
CA GLU A 189 -16.43 5.46 -8.35
C GLU A 189 -17.31 6.68 -8.58
N LYS A 190 -17.81 6.84 -9.81
CA LYS A 190 -18.61 8.00 -10.23
C LYS A 190 -19.87 8.27 -9.37
N LYS A 191 -20.41 7.24 -8.71
CA LYS A 191 -21.63 7.32 -7.89
C LYS A 191 -21.33 7.30 -6.39
N ASP A 192 -20.06 7.32 -6.00
CA ASP A 192 -19.70 7.27 -4.60
C ASP A 192 -19.95 8.60 -3.92
N SER A 193 -20.41 8.50 -2.67
CA SER A 193 -20.42 9.63 -1.75
C SER A 193 -19.00 9.86 -1.26
N VAL A 194 -18.68 11.11 -0.94
CA VAL A 194 -17.39 11.49 -0.31
C VAL A 194 -17.13 10.72 0.98
N VAL A 195 -18.18 10.25 1.67
CA VAL A 195 -18.07 9.49 2.93
C VAL A 195 -17.90 7.97 2.69
N TYR A 196 -18.15 7.49 1.48
CA TYR A 196 -18.21 6.05 1.17
C TYR A 196 -17.40 5.74 -0.10
N PRO A 197 -16.08 5.55 0.00
CA PRO A 197 -15.27 5.06 -1.11
C PRO A 197 -15.69 3.62 -1.49
N SER A 198 -15.57 3.27 -2.76
CA SER A 198 -15.78 1.90 -3.25
C SER A 198 -14.55 1.01 -3.13
N GLY A 199 -13.37 1.58 -2.88
CA GLY A 199 -12.17 0.78 -2.69
C GLY A 199 -10.99 1.59 -2.15
N GLU A 200 -9.83 0.95 -2.15
CA GLU A 200 -8.55 1.57 -1.84
C GLU A 200 -7.44 0.97 -2.70
N GLU A 201 -6.42 1.77 -2.94
CA GLU A 201 -5.17 1.37 -3.55
C GLU A 201 -4.04 1.55 -2.52
N VAL A 202 -3.32 0.46 -2.25
CA VAL A 202 -2.18 0.43 -1.34
C VAL A 202 -0.93 0.16 -2.17
N ILE A 203 -0.02 1.13 -2.21
CA ILE A 203 1.24 1.02 -2.96
C ILE A 203 2.39 1.05 -1.97
N THR A 204 3.24 0.03 -2.01
CA THR A 204 4.48 -0.01 -1.25
C THR A 204 5.63 0.49 -2.12
N TYR A 205 6.38 1.47 -1.61
CA TYR A 205 7.54 2.03 -2.28
C TYR A 205 8.81 1.72 -1.48
N HIS A 206 9.81 1.23 -2.20
CA HIS A 206 11.15 0.97 -1.66
C HIS A 206 12.16 1.99 -2.18
N TRP A 207 13.05 2.46 -1.29
CA TRP A 207 14.14 3.34 -1.68
C TRP A 207 15.31 2.55 -2.25
N ALA A 208 15.59 2.73 -3.54
CA ALA A 208 16.77 2.15 -4.18
C ALA A 208 17.33 3.11 -5.22
N SER A 209 18.66 3.12 -5.36
CA SER A 209 19.34 3.87 -6.42
C SER A 209 18.97 5.37 -6.46
N GLY A 210 18.76 5.98 -5.29
CA GLY A 210 18.49 7.41 -5.18
C GLY A 210 17.04 7.84 -5.43
N ARG A 211 16.08 6.90 -5.47
CA ARG A 211 14.66 7.22 -5.63
C ARG A 211 13.77 6.15 -4.98
N PHE A 212 12.51 6.50 -4.74
CA PHE A 212 11.48 5.52 -4.44
C PHE A 212 11.02 4.84 -5.74
N GLY A 213 11.06 3.52 -5.75
CA GLY A 213 10.44 2.68 -6.77
C GLY A 213 9.26 1.93 -6.16
N GLU A 214 8.19 1.76 -6.92
CA GLU A 214 7.08 0.88 -6.53
C GLU A 214 7.58 -0.56 -6.42
N LEU A 215 7.35 -1.16 -5.25
CA LEU A 215 7.66 -2.54 -4.94
C LEU A 215 6.44 -3.44 -5.15
N ASP A 216 5.28 -2.98 -4.69
CA ASP A 216 4.02 -3.71 -4.77
C ASP A 216 2.83 -2.75 -4.82
N ARG A 217 1.72 -3.20 -5.40
CA ARG A 217 0.46 -2.48 -5.49
C ARG A 217 -0.71 -3.45 -5.32
N VAL A 218 -1.56 -3.15 -4.36
CA VAL A 218 -2.79 -3.89 -4.08
C VAL A 218 -3.98 -2.95 -4.23
N HIS A 219 -4.96 -3.36 -5.04
CA HIS A 219 -6.26 -2.70 -5.13
C HIS A 219 -7.28 -3.56 -4.38
N ASN A 220 -7.98 -2.97 -3.42
CA ASN A 220 -9.04 -3.62 -2.65
C ASN A 220 -10.37 -2.95 -2.98
N ASP A 221 -11.36 -3.75 -3.38
CA ASP A 221 -12.74 -3.29 -3.49
C ASP A 221 -13.45 -3.46 -2.15
N PHE A 222 -14.06 -2.39 -1.65
CA PHE A 222 -14.96 -2.46 -0.52
C PHE A 222 -16.30 -2.99 -1.01
N ASN A 223 -16.51 -4.30 -0.89
CA ASN A 223 -17.82 -4.90 -1.15
C ASN A 223 -18.87 -4.18 -0.28
N ARG A 224 -19.94 -3.67 -0.90
CA ARG A 224 -21.11 -3.03 -0.24
C ARG A 224 -21.95 -4.05 0.55
N ALA A 225 -21.33 -4.87 1.40
CA ALA A 225 -21.99 -5.92 2.17
C ALA A 225 -22.70 -5.40 3.44
N VAL A 226 -22.77 -4.09 3.65
CA VAL A 226 -23.62 -3.49 4.69
C VAL A 226 -24.91 -2.95 4.07
N GLY A 227 -25.90 -3.83 3.95
CA GLY A 227 -27.32 -3.47 4.02
C GLY A 227 -27.81 -2.39 3.06
N GLY A 228 -27.56 -2.53 1.76
CA GLY A 228 -28.45 -1.95 0.73
C GLY A 228 -29.76 -2.75 0.71
N GLY A 229 -30.57 -2.60 1.76
CA GLY A 229 -31.85 -3.28 1.93
C GLY A 229 -32.91 -2.75 0.98
N ASP A 230 -32.78 -3.05 -0.31
CA ASP A 230 -33.93 -3.27 -1.21
C ASP A 230 -34.27 -4.78 -1.24
N GLY A 231 -33.96 -5.49 -0.15
CA GLY A 231 -34.47 -6.82 0.12
C GLY A 231 -35.81 -6.67 0.82
N ASP A 232 -36.89 -6.99 0.11
CA ASP A 232 -38.27 -7.13 0.59
C ASP A 232 -38.31 -7.64 2.04
N LEU A 233 -38.48 -6.73 3.01
CA LEU A 233 -38.65 -7.11 4.40
C LEU A 233 -40.04 -7.76 4.50
N PRO A 234 -40.16 -9.04 4.93
CA PRO A 234 -41.48 -9.63 5.12
C PRO A 234 -42.25 -8.77 6.13
N ALA A 235 -43.46 -8.35 5.74
CA ALA A 235 -44.31 -7.51 6.56
C ALA A 235 -44.51 -8.14 7.95
N PRO A 236 -44.48 -7.36 9.04
CA PRO A 236 -44.75 -7.88 10.38
C PRO A 236 -46.12 -8.55 10.40
N THR A 237 -46.16 -9.83 10.69
CA THR A 237 -47.43 -10.54 10.93
C THR A 237 -47.90 -10.13 12.32
N GLU A 238 -49.03 -9.42 12.40
CA GLU A 238 -49.64 -9.11 13.70
C GLU A 238 -49.93 -10.42 14.46
N PRO A 239 -49.58 -10.53 15.74
CA PRO A 239 -49.91 -11.70 16.52
C PRO A 239 -51.43 -11.79 16.70
N SER A 240 -51.99 -12.97 16.41
CA SER A 240 -53.39 -13.27 16.66
C SER A 240 -53.73 -13.03 18.13
N ARG A 241 -54.63 -12.08 18.38
CA ARG A 241 -55.17 -11.81 19.71
C ARG A 241 -56.08 -12.97 20.11
N ASN A 242 -55.71 -13.70 21.15
CA ASN A 242 -56.58 -14.64 21.86
C ASN A 242 -57.45 -13.90 22.87
#